data_AF-A0A1M6YPP2-F1
#
_entry.id   AF-A0A1M6YPP2-F1
#
_cell.length_a   1.000
_cell.length_b   1.000
_cell.length_c   1.000
_cell.angle_alpha   90.00
_cell.angle_beta   90.00
_cell.angle_gamma   90.00
#
_symmetry.space_group_name_H-M   'P 1'
#
loop_
_entity.id
_entity.type
_entity.pdbx_description
1 polymer ?
#
loop_
_entity_poly.entity_id
_entity_poly.type
_entity_poly.pdbx_seq_one_letter_code
_entity_poly.pdbx_strand_id
1 'polypeptide(L)'
;MQGITAPADVEIKQAVDRWAQYTPPGTLQQFDGDALPHTGFAPDNVLIAGGRARLIDWAWPTRGAAWIDPGALALRLMEAGHPVGAAIEFADRFPSWCDAAPEALAAFGTATASLWREIAEQDEALWKRALAKQATALARALDTSP
;
A
#
# COMPACT_ATOMS: atom_id res chain seq x y z
N MET A 1 -9.32 6.27 -7.24
CA MET A 1 -9.81 4.91 -7.60
C MET A 1 -10.56 4.24 -6.46
N GLN A 2 -10.75 4.90 -5.30
CA GLN A 2 -11.28 4.29 -4.08
C GLN A 2 -12.70 3.70 -4.19
N GLY A 3 -13.48 4.07 -5.22
CA GLY A 3 -14.82 3.56 -5.47
C GLY A 3 -14.95 2.68 -6.72
N ILE A 4 -13.84 2.22 -7.28
CA ILE A 4 -13.86 1.29 -8.42
C ILE A 4 -13.88 -0.13 -7.89
N THR A 5 -14.97 -0.84 -8.11
CA THR A 5 -15.11 -2.27 -7.79
C THR A 5 -14.34 -3.12 -8.80
N ALA A 6 -13.61 -4.11 -8.32
CA ALA A 6 -12.92 -5.10 -9.13
C ALA A 6 -13.93 -5.94 -9.93
N PRO A 7 -13.75 -6.09 -11.25
CA PRO A 7 -14.65 -6.85 -12.12
C PRO A 7 -14.72 -8.32 -11.70
N ALA A 8 -15.93 -8.86 -11.59
CA ALA A 8 -16.17 -10.22 -11.09
C ALA A 8 -15.79 -11.33 -12.10
N ASP A 9 -15.68 -10.97 -13.38
CA ASP A 9 -15.41 -11.87 -14.50
C ASP A 9 -13.92 -11.91 -14.90
N VAL A 10 -13.06 -11.17 -14.19
CA VAL A 10 -11.62 -11.16 -14.41
C VAL A 10 -10.91 -11.75 -13.20
N GLU A 11 -10.00 -12.69 -13.43
CA GLU A 11 -9.13 -13.23 -12.40
C GLU A 11 -8.14 -12.15 -11.93
N ILE A 12 -8.28 -11.74 -10.67
CA ILE A 12 -7.47 -10.70 -10.03
C ILE A 12 -6.96 -11.27 -8.72
N LYS A 13 -5.67 -11.06 -8.43
CA LYS A 13 -5.06 -11.49 -7.18
C LYS A 13 -5.80 -10.89 -5.99
N GLN A 14 -6.11 -11.70 -4.98
CA GLN A 14 -6.75 -11.19 -3.76
C GLN A 14 -5.72 -10.56 -2.84
N ALA A 15 -6.09 -9.49 -2.14
CA ALA A 15 -5.25 -8.87 -1.12
C ALA A 15 -4.96 -9.85 0.01
N VAL A 16 -5.95 -10.67 0.38
CA VAL A 16 -5.77 -11.73 1.37
C VAL A 16 -4.76 -12.79 0.91
N ASP A 17 -4.64 -13.11 -0.38
CA ASP A 17 -3.59 -14.01 -0.85
C ASP A 17 -2.23 -13.32 -0.93
N ARG A 18 -2.24 -12.03 -1.31
CA ARG A 18 -1.03 -11.22 -1.50
C ARG A 18 -0.28 -10.97 -0.19
N TRP A 19 -1.01 -10.70 0.88
CA TRP A 19 -0.44 -10.39 2.18
C TRP A 19 -0.50 -11.54 3.20
N ALA A 20 -1.12 -12.68 2.87
CA ALA A 20 -1.28 -13.84 3.76
C ALA A 20 -0.04 -14.19 4.60
N GLN A 21 1.13 -14.25 3.96
CA GLN A 21 2.37 -14.65 4.61
C GLN A 21 3.01 -13.56 5.50
N TYR A 22 2.50 -12.33 5.43
CA TYR A 22 3.10 -11.17 6.10
C TYR A 22 2.20 -10.56 7.17
N THR A 23 0.89 -10.78 7.11
CA THR A 23 -0.05 -10.23 8.09
C THR A 23 0.10 -10.87 9.46
N PRO A 24 -0.02 -10.10 10.56
CA PRO A 24 -0.15 -10.66 11.90
C PRO A 24 -1.32 -11.66 12.02
N PRO A 25 -1.24 -12.66 12.90
CA PRO A 25 -2.32 -13.62 13.12
C PRO A 25 -3.67 -12.94 13.41
N GLY A 26 -4.73 -13.39 12.74
CA GLY A 26 -6.09 -12.86 12.94
C GLY A 26 -6.40 -11.54 12.24
N THR A 27 -5.45 -10.92 11.54
CA THR A 27 -5.65 -9.62 10.88
C THR A 27 -5.87 -9.69 9.38
N LEU A 28 -5.68 -10.87 8.76
CA LEU A 28 -5.70 -11.03 7.30
C LEU A 28 -7.00 -10.53 6.66
N GLN A 29 -8.14 -10.81 7.28
CA GLN A 29 -9.46 -10.43 6.77
C GLN A 29 -9.66 -8.91 6.66
N GLN A 30 -8.86 -8.11 7.37
CA GLN A 30 -8.90 -6.64 7.27
C GLN A 30 -8.53 -6.13 5.87
N PHE A 31 -7.77 -6.91 5.09
CA PHE A 31 -7.34 -6.56 3.74
C PHE A 31 -8.37 -6.91 2.68
N ASP A 32 -9.41 -7.68 3.04
CA ASP A 32 -10.47 -8.07 2.12
C ASP A 32 -11.30 -6.85 1.68
N GLY A 33 -11.92 -6.97 0.52
CA GLY A 33 -12.73 -5.92 -0.07
C GLY A 33 -12.94 -6.14 -1.56
N ASP A 34 -13.87 -5.39 -2.12
CA ASP A 34 -14.28 -5.51 -3.51
C ASP A 34 -13.67 -4.45 -4.42
N ALA A 35 -12.87 -3.52 -3.88
CA ALA A 35 -12.24 -2.48 -4.68
C ALA A 35 -11.11 -3.03 -5.57
N LEU A 36 -10.68 -2.24 -6.55
CA LEU A 36 -9.56 -2.51 -7.44
C LEU A 36 -8.31 -1.63 -7.14
N PRO A 37 -7.63 -1.83 -6.01
CA PRO A 37 -6.30 -1.25 -5.77
C PRO A 37 -5.29 -1.52 -6.90
N HIS A 38 -4.51 -0.50 -7.23
CA HIS A 38 -3.39 -0.60 -8.16
C HIS A 38 -2.17 -1.24 -7.50
N THR A 39 -1.89 -0.91 -6.24
CA THR A 39 -0.76 -1.38 -5.40
C THR A 39 0.66 -1.04 -5.89
N GLY A 40 0.88 -0.83 -7.20
CA GLY A 40 2.18 -0.57 -7.81
C GLY A 40 2.49 0.92 -8.06
N PHE A 41 2.65 1.74 -7.03
CA PHE A 41 2.93 3.19 -7.17
C PHE A 41 4.41 3.53 -7.38
N ALA A 42 5.14 2.72 -8.16
CA ALA A 42 6.50 3.11 -8.56
C ALA A 42 6.45 4.44 -9.35
N PRO A 43 7.44 5.34 -9.23
CA PRO A 43 7.35 6.69 -9.82
C PRO A 43 7.12 6.68 -11.34
N ASP A 44 7.70 5.70 -12.03
CA ASP A 44 7.53 5.42 -13.46
C ASP A 44 6.11 5.01 -13.86
N ASN A 45 5.32 4.52 -12.90
CA ASN A 45 3.92 4.15 -13.11
C ASN A 45 2.94 5.33 -12.92
N VAL A 46 3.43 6.52 -12.57
CA VAL A 46 2.61 7.72 -12.34
C VAL A 46 2.96 8.82 -13.34
N LEU A 47 2.14 8.97 -14.38
CA LEU A 47 2.34 9.99 -15.41
C LEU A 47 1.53 11.25 -15.10
N ILE A 48 2.17 12.41 -15.14
CA ILE A 48 1.49 13.71 -14.98
C ILE A 48 1.21 14.30 -16.37
N ALA A 49 -0.07 14.40 -16.74
CA ALA A 49 -0.50 14.94 -18.02
C ALA A 49 -1.75 15.81 -17.86
N GLY A 50 -1.67 17.08 -18.30
CA GLY A 50 -2.80 18.02 -18.22
C GLY A 50 -3.28 18.30 -16.79
N GLY A 51 -2.35 18.39 -15.84
CA GLY A 51 -2.66 18.62 -14.42
C GLY A 51 -3.30 17.43 -13.71
N ARG A 52 -3.27 16.23 -14.31
CA ARG A 52 -3.82 15.00 -13.73
C ARG A 52 -2.76 13.91 -13.68
N ALA A 53 -2.75 13.15 -12.59
CA ALA A 53 -2.01 11.89 -12.51
C ALA A 53 -2.77 10.79 -13.25
N ARG A 54 -2.04 9.99 -14.03
CA ARG A 54 -2.52 8.80 -14.73
C ARG A 54 -1.66 7.63 -14.29
N LEU A 55 -2.32 6.56 -13.84
CA LEU A 55 -1.65 5.34 -13.43
C LEU A 55 -1.58 4.37 -14.60
N ILE A 56 -0.39 3.85 -14.85
CA ILE A 56 -0.10 2.82 -15.84
C ILE A 56 0.47 1.58 -15.15
N ASP A 57 0.71 0.53 -15.92
CA ASP A 57 1.23 -0.75 -15.39
C ASP A 57 0.27 -1.41 -14.38
N TRP A 58 -0.89 -1.78 -14.91
CA TRP A 58 -1.88 -2.63 -14.26
C TRP A 58 -1.52 -4.12 -14.36
N ALA A 59 -0.23 -4.48 -14.29
CA ALA A 59 0.17 -5.87 -14.35
C ALA A 59 -0.15 -6.63 -13.04
N TRP A 60 -0.23 -5.91 -11.92
CA TRP A 60 -0.42 -6.48 -10.58
C TRP A 60 -1.60 -5.82 -9.80
N PRO A 61 -2.80 -5.69 -10.41
CA PRO A 61 -3.96 -5.22 -9.68
C PRO A 61 -4.29 -6.20 -8.58
N THR A 62 -4.84 -5.69 -7.49
CA THR A 62 -5.26 -6.52 -6.37
C THR A 62 -6.72 -6.22 -6.05
N ARG A 63 -7.54 -7.25 -5.85
CA ARG A 63 -8.89 -7.11 -5.29
C ARG A 63 -8.77 -7.06 -3.76
N GLY A 64 -9.31 -6.03 -3.13
CA GLY A 64 -9.22 -5.88 -1.69
C GLY A 64 -9.71 -4.53 -1.19
N ALA A 65 -9.37 -4.20 0.05
CA ALA A 65 -9.78 -2.96 0.67
C ALA A 65 -9.23 -1.72 -0.07
N ALA A 66 -10.08 -0.73 -0.30
CA ALA A 66 -9.72 0.49 -1.04
C ALA A 66 -8.63 1.34 -0.36
N TRP A 67 -8.40 1.16 0.94
CA TRP A 67 -7.39 1.90 1.71
C TRP A 67 -5.96 1.41 1.46
N ILE A 68 -5.78 0.26 0.81
CA ILE A 68 -4.46 -0.29 0.47
C ILE A 68 -3.67 0.69 -0.42
N ASP A 69 -4.33 1.31 -1.41
CA ASP A 69 -3.67 2.24 -2.34
C ASP A 69 -3.12 3.49 -1.65
N PRO A 70 -3.89 4.23 -0.82
CA PRO A 70 -3.35 5.31 -0.01
C PRO A 70 -2.13 4.92 0.82
N GLY A 71 -2.14 3.76 1.48
CA GLY A 71 -1.00 3.26 2.25
C GLY A 71 0.23 2.96 1.39
N ALA A 72 0.03 2.32 0.24
CA ALA A 72 1.11 2.06 -0.71
C ALA A 72 1.70 3.36 -1.30
N LEU A 73 0.86 4.37 -1.53
CA LEU A 73 1.28 5.69 -1.99
C LEU A 73 2.06 6.45 -0.90
N ALA A 74 1.60 6.41 0.36
CA ALA A 74 2.31 7.02 1.48
C ALA A 74 3.74 6.47 1.61
N LEU A 75 3.91 5.14 1.50
CA LEU A 75 5.22 4.51 1.49
C LEU A 75 6.12 5.02 0.35
N ARG A 76 5.55 5.23 -0.84
CA ARG A 76 6.30 5.77 -1.99
C ARG A 76 6.67 7.24 -1.83
N LEU A 77 5.84 8.04 -1.19
CA LEU A 77 6.20 9.41 -0.81
C LEU A 77 7.38 9.42 0.16
N MET A 78 7.40 8.51 1.14
CA MET A 78 8.53 8.38 2.07
C MET A 78 9.82 7.97 1.35
N GLU A 79 9.74 7.07 0.38
CA GLU A 79 10.91 6.70 -0.44
C GLU A 79 11.40 7.84 -1.32
N ALA A 80 10.50 8.68 -1.83
CA ALA A 80 10.84 9.93 -2.50
C ALA A 80 11.40 11.03 -1.57
N GLY A 81 11.52 10.76 -0.27
CA GLY A 81 12.17 11.64 0.71
C GLY A 81 11.21 12.47 1.58
N HIS A 82 9.90 12.28 1.48
CA HIS A 82 8.95 12.96 2.36
C HIS A 82 9.00 12.39 3.79
N PRO A 83 8.88 13.24 4.84
CA PRO A 83 8.74 12.76 6.21
C PRO A 83 7.50 11.88 6.41
N VAL A 84 7.58 10.89 7.31
CA VAL A 84 6.48 9.94 7.59
C VAL A 84 5.16 10.66 7.92
N GLY A 85 5.18 11.71 8.74
CA GLY A 85 3.99 12.48 9.08
C GLY A 85 3.33 13.15 7.88
N ALA A 86 4.13 13.73 6.97
CA ALA A 86 3.61 14.36 5.75
C ALA A 86 3.05 13.32 4.77
N ALA A 87 3.62 12.11 4.73
CA ALA A 87 3.10 11.02 3.92
C ALA A 87 1.75 10.49 4.45
N ILE A 88 1.60 10.38 5.77
CA ILE A 88 0.33 10.01 6.42
C ILE A 88 -0.71 11.11 6.21
N GLU A 89 -0.36 12.38 6.42
CA GLU A 89 -1.24 13.53 6.17
C GLU A 89 -1.72 13.56 4.71
N PHE A 90 -0.86 13.17 3.76
CA PHE A 90 -1.27 13.02 2.37
C PHE A 90 -2.28 11.87 2.20
N ALA A 91 -2.09 10.75 2.89
CA ALA A 91 -3.03 9.63 2.90
C ALA A 91 -4.38 10.02 3.54
N ASP A 92 -4.40 10.94 4.49
CA ASP A 92 -5.64 11.46 5.11
C ASP A 92 -6.54 12.25 4.16
N ARG A 93 -6.08 12.52 2.93
CA ARG A 93 -6.91 13.09 1.86
C ARG A 93 -7.87 12.09 1.23
N PHE A 94 -7.74 10.81 1.58
CA PHE A 94 -8.44 9.69 0.97
C PHE A 94 -9.46 9.11 1.97
N PRO A 95 -10.78 9.23 1.71
CA PRO A 95 -11.80 8.75 2.65
C PRO A 95 -11.63 7.28 3.07
N SER A 96 -11.32 6.38 2.13
CA SER A 96 -11.09 4.97 2.47
C SER A 96 -9.97 4.76 3.50
N TRP A 97 -8.92 5.60 3.48
CA TRP A 97 -7.83 5.55 4.45
C TRP A 97 -8.28 6.04 5.83
N CYS A 98 -9.00 7.16 5.89
CA CYS A 98 -9.52 7.71 7.14
C CYS A 98 -10.56 6.80 7.80
N ASP A 99 -11.37 6.11 6.99
CA ASP A 99 -12.42 5.21 7.46
C ASP A 99 -11.89 3.80 7.81
N ALA A 100 -10.62 3.51 7.51
CA ALA A 100 -10.02 2.22 7.82
C ALA A 100 -9.84 2.06 9.34
N ALA A 101 -10.08 0.85 9.84
CA ALA A 101 -9.84 0.55 11.24
C ALA A 101 -8.34 0.73 11.58
N PRO A 102 -7.99 1.35 12.73
CA PRO A 102 -6.59 1.48 13.14
C PRO A 102 -5.82 0.15 13.13
N GLU A 103 -6.48 -0.94 13.53
CA GLU A 103 -5.88 -2.28 13.52
C GLU A 103 -5.58 -2.77 12.09
N ALA A 104 -6.40 -2.39 11.11
CA ALA A 104 -6.15 -2.70 9.70
C ALA A 104 -4.91 -1.96 9.19
N LEU A 105 -4.77 -0.68 9.54
CA LEU A 105 -3.61 0.14 9.17
C LEU A 105 -2.32 -0.34 9.85
N ALA A 106 -2.37 -0.72 11.13
CA ALA A 106 -1.25 -1.30 11.86
C ALA A 106 -0.83 -2.65 11.25
N ALA A 107 -1.80 -3.52 10.90
CA ALA A 107 -1.55 -4.78 10.22
C ALA A 107 -0.92 -4.56 8.83
N PHE A 108 -1.40 -3.58 8.07
CA PHE A 108 -0.81 -3.17 6.79
C PHE A 108 0.63 -2.70 6.93
N GLY A 109 0.92 -1.87 7.93
CA GLY A 109 2.27 -1.43 8.24
C GLY A 109 3.21 -2.61 8.45
N THR A 110 2.83 -3.54 9.33
CA THR A 110 3.62 -4.74 9.64
C THR A 110 3.80 -5.64 8.43
N ALA A 111 2.72 -5.91 7.69
CA ALA A 111 2.75 -6.80 6.54
C ALA A 111 3.60 -6.23 5.40
N THR A 112 3.50 -4.92 5.15
CA THR A 112 4.29 -4.23 4.13
C THR A 112 5.77 -4.13 4.51
N ALA A 113 6.09 -3.92 5.79
CA ALA A 113 7.46 -3.95 6.27
C ALA A 113 8.11 -5.33 6.10
N SER A 114 7.38 -6.42 6.39
CA SER A 114 7.85 -7.79 6.18
C SER A 114 8.03 -8.12 4.69
N LEU A 115 7.06 -7.76 3.85
CA LEU A 115 7.15 -7.93 2.39
C LEU A 115 8.39 -7.24 1.81
N TRP A 116 8.59 -5.95 2.11
CA TRP A 116 9.73 -5.21 1.54
C TRP A 116 11.07 -5.66 2.11
N ARG A 117 11.11 -6.17 3.34
CA ARG A 117 12.32 -6.80 3.89
C ARG A 117 12.72 -8.00 3.05
N GLU A 118 11.78 -8.92 2.79
CA GLU A 118 12.06 -10.10 1.95
C GLU A 118 12.50 -9.70 0.54
N ILE A 119 11.81 -8.74 -0.10
CA ILE A 119 12.19 -8.22 -1.43
C ILE A 119 13.63 -7.66 -1.43
N ALA A 120 14.01 -6.92 -0.40
CA ALA A 120 15.35 -6.32 -0.28
C ALA A 120 16.45 -7.33 0.08
N GLU A 121 16.09 -8.48 0.67
CA GLU A 121 16.98 -9.61 0.91
C GLU A 121 17.23 -10.41 -0.39
N GLN A 122 16.23 -10.50 -1.26
CA GLN A 122 16.33 -11.22 -2.54
C GLN A 122 16.99 -10.39 -3.66
N ASP A 123 16.91 -9.07 -3.60
CA ASP A 123 17.54 -8.16 -4.56
C ASP A 123 18.14 -6.94 -3.85
N GLU A 124 19.46 -6.81 -3.98
CA GLU A 124 20.28 -5.81 -3.30
C GLU A 124 20.19 -4.40 -3.88
N ALA A 125 19.33 -4.14 -4.88
CA ALA A 125 19.14 -2.81 -5.43
C ALA A 125 18.88 -1.76 -4.33
N LEU A 126 19.62 -0.65 -4.36
CA LEU A 126 19.62 0.35 -3.29
C LEU A 126 18.22 0.91 -3.00
N TRP A 127 17.39 1.08 -4.02
CA TRP A 127 16.03 1.57 -3.86
C TRP A 127 15.12 0.58 -3.12
N LYS A 128 15.33 -0.74 -3.27
CA LYS A 128 14.58 -1.78 -2.53
C LYS A 128 14.93 -1.74 -1.05
N ARG A 129 16.22 -1.61 -0.73
CA ARG A 129 16.70 -1.43 0.66
C ARG A 129 16.16 -0.14 1.28
N ALA A 130 16.13 0.95 0.52
CA ALA A 130 15.53 2.21 0.97
C ALA A 130 14.03 2.04 1.27
N LEU A 131 13.29 1.39 0.37
CA LEU A 131 11.85 1.16 0.52
C LEU A 131 11.55 0.23 1.70
N ALA A 132 12.35 -0.81 1.95
CA ALA A 132 12.25 -1.65 3.15
C ALA A 132 12.46 -0.88 4.45
N LYS A 133 13.44 0.04 4.47
CA LYS A 133 13.66 0.95 5.59
C LYS A 133 12.46 1.86 5.82
N GLN A 134 11.90 2.45 4.76
CA GLN A 134 10.71 3.30 4.87
C GLN A 134 9.47 2.53 5.29
N ALA A 135 9.29 1.30 4.81
CA ALA A 135 8.19 0.44 5.21
C ALA A 135 8.24 0.14 6.72
N THR A 136 9.43 -0.10 7.26
CA THR A 136 9.63 -0.26 8.72
C THR A 136 9.30 1.02 9.49
N ALA A 137 9.66 2.20 8.95
CA ALA A 137 9.34 3.48 9.59
C ALA A 137 7.83 3.77 9.56
N LEU A 138 7.16 3.49 8.43
CA LEU A 138 5.71 3.62 8.29
C LEU A 138 4.99 2.70 9.26
N ALA A 139 5.41 1.43 9.36
CA ALA A 139 4.82 0.46 10.29
C ALA A 139 4.80 0.96 11.73
N ARG A 140 5.93 1.52 12.19
CA ARG A 140 6.04 2.10 13.55
C ARG A 140 5.08 3.28 13.76
N ALA A 141 4.90 4.13 12.75
CA ALA A 141 4.02 5.28 12.87
C ALA A 141 2.54 4.86 12.92
N LEU A 142 2.15 3.85 12.13
CA LEU A 142 0.78 3.33 12.11
C LEU A 142 0.43 2.56 13.39
N ASP A 143 1.40 1.90 14.03
CA ASP A 143 1.21 1.20 15.32
C ASP A 143 1.04 2.17 16.50
N THR A 144 1.53 3.41 16.39
CA THR A 144 1.43 4.44 17.44
C THR A 144 0.22 5.37 17.30
N SER A 145 -0.56 5.23 16.23
CA SER A 145 -1.74 6.06 16.00
C SER A 145 -2.92 5.50 16.80
N PRO A 146 -3.57 6.30 17.66
CA PRO A 146 -4.67 5.86 18.52
C PRO A 146 -5.94 5.48 17.73
#